data_AF-A0AAC9N0Y1-F1
#
_entry.id   AF-A0AAC9N0Y1-F1
#
_cell.length_a   1.000
_cell.length_b   1.000
_cell.length_c   1.000
_cell.angle_alpha   90.00
_cell.angle_beta   90.00
_cell.angle_gamma   90.00
#
_symmetry.space_group_name_H-M   'P 1'
#
loop_
_entity.id
_entity.type
_entity.pdbx_description
1 polymer ?
#
loop_
_entity_poly.entity_id
_entity_poly.type
_entity_poly.pdbx_seq_one_letter_code
_entity_poly.pdbx_strand_id
1 'polypeptide(L)' 'MLKPWMHKRPGETDREVMHRRSRTCYYCPREDTTVDESIEHEKTHERPAHKPTTPPTAD' A
#
# COMPACT_ATOMS: atom_id res chain seq x y z
N MET A 1 -0.01 -15.43 4.88
CA MET A 1 -1.26 -15.59 4.11
C MET A 1 -1.51 -14.33 3.31
N LEU A 2 -1.90 -14.45 2.04
CA LEU A 2 -2.27 -13.29 1.22
C LEU A 2 -3.63 -12.74 1.65
N LYS A 3 -3.81 -11.42 1.54
CA LYS A 3 -5.09 -10.75 1.81
C LYS A 3 -6.14 -11.12 0.74
N PRO A 4 -7.45 -11.14 1.06
CA PRO A 4 -8.48 -11.61 0.14
C PRO A 4 -8.47 -10.93 -1.24
N TRP A 5 -8.24 -9.61 -1.28
CA TRP A 5 -8.16 -8.85 -2.55
C TRP A 5 -6.88 -9.12 -3.36
N MET A 6 -5.85 -9.69 -2.74
CA MET A 6 -4.63 -10.13 -3.41
C MET A 6 -4.72 -11.58 -3.91
N HIS A 7 -5.81 -12.31 -3.63
CA HIS A 7 -5.97 -13.67 -4.15
C HIS A 7 -6.13 -13.65 -5.67
N LYS A 8 -5.68 -14.73 -6.31
CA LYS A 8 -5.84 -14.92 -7.74
C LYS A 8 -7.33 -15.03 -8.07
N ARG A 9 -7.81 -14.25 -9.04
CA ARG A 9 -9.19 -14.35 -9.54
C ARG A 9 -9.30 -15.53 -10.51
N PRO A 10 -10.48 -16.14 -10.66
CA PRO A 10 -10.68 -17.20 -11.64
C PRO A 10 -10.39 -16.69 -13.04
N GLY A 11 -9.57 -17.44 -13.80
CA GLY A 11 -9.22 -17.13 -15.19
C GLY A 11 -7.97 -16.24 -15.37
N GLU A 12 -7.41 -15.65 -14.31
CA GLU A 12 -6.17 -14.88 -14.46
C GLU A 12 -4.96 -15.79 -14.72
N THR A 13 -4.04 -15.32 -15.55
CA THR A 13 -2.69 -15.88 -15.64
C THR A 13 -1.83 -15.40 -14.47
N ASP A 14 -0.73 -16.09 -14.18
CA ASP A 14 0.17 -15.66 -13.11
C ASP A 14 0.74 -14.25 -13.37
N ARG A 15 1.02 -13.94 -14.63
CA ARG A 15 1.48 -12.62 -15.07
C ARG A 15 0.45 -11.52 -14.77
N GLU A 16 -0.82 -11.77 -15.04
CA GLU A 16 -1.90 -10.82 -14.74
C GLU A 16 -2.07 -10.61 -13.24
N VAL A 17 -1.97 -11.69 -12.46
CA VAL A 17 -2.01 -11.61 -10.99
C VAL A 17 -0.87 -10.75 -10.46
N MET A 18 0.37 -10.96 -10.93
CA MET A 18 1.52 -10.17 -10.50
C MET A 18 1.36 -8.70 -10.88
N HIS A 19 0.94 -8.40 -12.11
CA HIS A 19 0.71 -7.04 -12.59
C HIS A 19 -0.44 -6.32 -11.89
N ARG A 20 -1.48 -7.05 -11.48
CA ARG A 20 -2.56 -6.49 -10.66
C ARG A 20 -2.07 -6.19 -9.26
N ARG A 21 -1.47 -7.18 -8.59
CA ARG A 21 -0.96 -7.08 -7.22
C ARG A 21 0.03 -5.94 -7.05
N SER A 22 0.90 -5.70 -8.04
CA SER A 22 1.87 -4.60 -7.99
C SER A 22 1.22 -3.21 -7.99
N ARG A 23 -0.06 -3.11 -8.33
CA ARG A 23 -0.84 -1.86 -8.32
C ARG A 23 -1.99 -1.92 -7.32
N THR A 24 -2.02 -2.92 -6.45
CA THR A 24 -3.05 -3.08 -5.43
C THR A 24 -2.45 -2.72 -4.09
N CYS A 25 -3.08 -1.79 -3.37
CA CYS A 25 -2.64 -1.39 -2.05
C CYS A 25 -2.52 -2.59 -1.12
N TYR A 26 -1.42 -2.63 -0.37
CA TYR A 26 -1.24 -3.63 0.66
C TYR A 26 -2.31 -3.53 1.75
N TYR A 27 -2.73 -2.34 2.16
CA TYR A 27 -3.57 -2.14 3.35
C TYR A 27 -5.08 -2.19 3.10
N CYS A 28 -5.54 -1.94 1.88
CA CYS A 28 -6.96 -1.89 1.51
C CYS A 28 -7.21 -2.51 0.12
N PRO A 29 -8.46 -2.79 -0.30
CA PRO A 29 -8.74 -3.44 -1.57
C PRO A 29 -8.63 -2.52 -2.81
N ARG A 30 -7.99 -1.35 -2.67
CA ARG A 30 -7.86 -0.38 -3.76
C ARG A 30 -6.86 -0.88 -4.81
N GLU A 31 -7.25 -0.79 -6.08
CA GLU A 31 -6.40 -1.07 -7.24
C GLU A 31 -6.22 0.22 -8.03
N ASP A 32 -4.97 0.61 -8.25
CA ASP A 32 -4.59 1.84 -8.95
C ASP A 32 -4.13 1.53 -10.39
N THR A 33 -3.96 2.58 -11.20
CA THR A 33 -3.60 2.44 -12.62
C THR A 33 -2.12 2.11 -12.76
N THR A 34 -1.29 2.63 -11.85
CA THR A 34 0.16 2.44 -11.82
C THR A 34 0.64 1.94 -10.46
N VAL A 35 1.86 1.38 -10.45
CA VAL A 35 2.53 0.94 -9.21
C VAL A 35 2.81 2.14 -8.31
N ASP A 36 3.23 3.25 -8.91
CA ASP A 36 3.59 4.49 -8.22
C ASP A 36 2.39 5.06 -7.45
N GLU A 37 1.21 5.12 -8.08
CA GLU A 37 -0.03 5.54 -7.42
C GLU A 37 -0.38 4.65 -6.21
N SER A 38 -0.21 3.33 -6.33
CA SER A 38 -0.46 2.43 -5.20
C SER A 38 0.53 2.64 -4.05
N ILE A 39 1.80 2.94 -4.35
CA ILE A 39 2.83 3.23 -3.34
C ILE A 39 2.51 4.55 -2.63
N GLU A 40 2.17 5.61 -3.38
CA GLU A 40 1.77 6.88 -2.78
C GLU A 40 0.50 6.72 -1.94
N HIS A 41 -0.45 5.87 -2.37
CA HIS A 41 -1.61 5.56 -1.57
C HIS A 41 -1.27 4.77 -0.30
N GLU A 42 -0.33 3.83 -0.35
CA GLU A 42 0.11 3.06 0.81
C GLU A 42 0.65 3.95 1.94
N LYS A 43 1.37 5.02 1.61
CA LYS A 43 1.84 6.02 2.58
C LYS A 43 0.70 6.67 3.38
N THR A 44 -0.51 6.73 2.85
CA THR A 44 -1.68 7.27 3.57
C THR A 44 -2.15 6.36 4.71
N HIS A 45 -1.79 5.07 4.67
CA HIS A 45 -2.05 4.11 5.75
C HIS A 45 -0.93 4.08 6.79
N GLU A 46 0.26 4.55 6.44
CA GLU A 46 1.34 4.74 7.40
C GLU A 46 0.90 5.84 8.38
N ARG A 47 0.55 5.44 9.61
CA ARG A 47 0.22 6.39 10.68
C ARG A 47 1.39 7.36 10.81
N PRO A 48 1.14 8.67 10.98
CA PRO A 48 2.23 9.58 11.30
C PRO A 48 2.91 9.05 12.56
N ALA A 49 4.19 8.70 12.45
CA ALA A 49 5.02 8.52 13.62
C ALA A 49 4.83 9.79 14.45
N HIS A 50 4.23 9.65 15.64
CA HIS A 50 4.15 10.73 16.61
C HIS A 50 5.60 11.19 16.82
N LYS A 51 6.00 12.28 16.16
CA LYS A 51 7.26 12.93 16.47
C LYS A 51 7.11 13.37 17.92
N PRO A 52 7.95 12.90 18.87
CA PRO A 52 8.00 13.55 20.16
C PRO A 52 8.42 14.99 19.88
N THR A 53 7.50 15.92 20.11
CA THR A 53 7.81 17.35 20.16
C THR A 53 8.70 17.55 21.37
N THR A 54 10.00 17.38 21.19
CA THR A 54 10.97 17.93 22.14
C THR A 54 10.95 19.44 21.94
N PRO A 55 10.48 20.24 22.92
CA PRO A 55 10.61 21.70 22.79
C PRO A 55 12.10 22.05 22.74
N PRO A 56 12.51 23.05 21.94
CA PRO A 56 13.88 23.54 22.02
C PRO A 56 14.08 24.15 23.40
N THR A 57 14.90 23.51 24.23
CA THR A 57 15.45 24.15 25.43
C THR A 57 16.40 25.23 24.95
N ALA A 58 16.05 26.49 25.15
CA ALA A 58 16.96 27.60 25.05
C ALA A 58 17.65 27.78 26.41
N ASP A 59 18.96 27.60 26.46
CA ASP A 59 19.89 28.29 27.36
C ASP A 59 21.26 28.39 26.68
#